data_AF-A0A1F3SKH0-F1
#
_entry.id   AF-A0A1F3SKH0-F1
#
_cell.length_a   1.000
_cell.length_b   1.000
_cell.length_c   1.000
_cell.angle_alpha   90.00
_cell.angle_beta   90.00
_cell.angle_gamma   90.00
#
_symmetry.space_group_name_H-M   'P 1'
#
loop_
_entity.id
_entity.type
_entity.pdbx_description
1 polymer ?
#
loop_
_entity_poly.entity_id
_entity_poly.type
_entity_poly.pdbx_seq_one_letter_code
_entity_poly.pdbx_strand_id
1 'polypeptide(L)'
;MGPWIELAFRFTLYVFCGFSMEIIFAVKGIELCVGAPIPRRVPGKYLEGFVSLYMIPIHGFGMLFGFEALHLLIQNWAWPLRYLIWALTITAAEAIGGYIYLKVRGFYSWDYYQLSPYKIFKSGLTLWPLLPLWGVVGLGLEVYSDLLRYLSPHVARFFLQ
;
A
#
# COMPACT_ATOMS: atom_id res chain seq x y z
N MET A 1 -12.72 1.32 26.30
CA MET A 1 -12.59 0.23 25.30
C MET A 1 -13.01 0.67 23.90
N GLY A 2 -13.96 1.59 23.71
CA GLY A 2 -14.41 2.05 22.38
C GLY A 2 -13.30 2.47 21.39
N PRO A 3 -12.37 3.37 21.77
CA PRO A 3 -11.32 3.81 20.85
C PRO A 3 -10.43 2.67 20.33
N TRP A 4 -10.18 1.65 21.15
CA TRP A 4 -9.36 0.51 20.76
C TRP A 4 -10.07 -0.41 19.76
N ILE A 5 -11.39 -0.56 19.88
CA ILE A 5 -12.20 -1.35 18.94
C ILE A 5 -12.21 -0.66 17.57
N GLU A 6 -12.34 0.67 17.54
CA GLU A 6 -12.29 1.45 16.31
C GLU A 6 -10.94 1.31 15.59
N LEU A 7 -9.84 1.45 16.34
CA LEU A 7 -8.49 1.32 15.79
C LEU A 7 -8.22 -0.10 15.27
N ALA A 8 -8.63 -1.13 16.03
CA ALA A 8 -8.48 -2.52 15.60
C ALA A 8 -9.28 -2.81 14.33
N PHE A 9 -10.53 -2.35 14.25
CA PHE A 9 -11.37 -2.49 13.06
C PHE A 9 -10.72 -1.86 11.82
N ARG A 10 -10.29 -0.60 11.92
CA ARG A 10 -9.65 0.10 10.79
C ARG A 10 -8.33 -0.56 10.40
N PHE A 11 -7.48 -0.90 11.37
CA PHE A 11 -6.22 -1.60 11.14
C PHE A 11 -6.43 -2.90 10.36
N THR A 12 -7.36 -3.75 10.81
CA THR A 12 -7.67 -5.02 10.15
C THR A 12 -8.11 -4.80 8.70
N LEU A 13 -9.03 -3.86 8.47
CA LEU A 13 -9.52 -3.57 7.13
C LEU A 13 -8.48 -2.93 6.21
N TYR A 14 -7.56 -2.12 6.73
CA TYR A 14 -6.43 -1.61 5.94
C TYR A 14 -5.48 -2.73 5.53
N VAL A 15 -5.15 -3.66 6.44
CA VAL A 15 -4.30 -4.82 6.13
C VAL A 15 -4.93 -5.69 5.05
N PHE A 16 -6.22 -6.02 5.18
CA PHE A 16 -6.93 -6.83 4.18
C PHE A 16 -7.02 -6.13 2.82
N CYS A 17 -7.30 -4.81 2.80
CA CYS A 17 -7.34 -4.04 1.57
C CYS A 17 -5.97 -3.99 0.89
N GLY A 18 -4.91 -3.68 1.65
CA GLY A 18 -3.53 -3.63 1.16
C GLY A 18 -3.11 -4.96 0.52
N PHE A 19 -3.36 -6.08 1.19
CA PHE A 19 -3.09 -7.40 0.63
C PHE A 19 -3.92 -7.72 -0.60
N SER A 20 -5.20 -7.37 -0.61
CA SER A 20 -6.07 -7.60 -1.77
C SER A 20 -5.54 -6.84 -2.99
N MET A 21 -5.14 -5.58 -2.81
CA MET A 21 -4.53 -4.78 -3.86
C MET A 21 -3.19 -5.36 -4.31
N GLU A 22 -2.34 -5.78 -3.39
CA GLU A 22 -1.03 -6.39 -3.68
C GLU A 22 -1.18 -7.69 -4.51
N ILE A 23 -2.14 -8.55 -4.16
CA ILE A 23 -2.45 -9.78 -4.93
C ILE A 23 -2.90 -9.42 -6.35
N ILE A 24 -3.88 -8.52 -6.48
CA ILE A 24 -4.41 -8.12 -7.80
C ILE A 24 -3.30 -7.52 -8.66
N PHE A 25 -2.47 -6.66 -8.06
CA PHE A 25 -1.39 -5.98 -8.74
C PHE A 25 -0.27 -6.96 -9.13
N ALA A 26 0.14 -7.86 -8.23
CA ALA A 26 1.16 -8.88 -8.50
C ALA A 26 0.75 -9.86 -9.61
N VAL A 27 -0.55 -10.12 -9.78
CA VAL A 27 -1.01 -11.05 -10.81
C VAL A 27 -1.20 -10.38 -12.17
N LYS A 28 -1.75 -9.15 -12.19
CA LYS A 28 -2.18 -8.48 -13.43
C LYS A 28 -1.34 -7.27 -13.84
N GLY A 29 -0.92 -6.46 -12.88
CA GLY A 29 -0.31 -5.16 -13.14
C GLY A 29 1.21 -5.18 -13.19
N ILE A 30 1.83 -6.10 -12.47
CA ILE A 30 3.25 -5.95 -12.14
C ILE A 30 4.18 -6.09 -13.35
N GLU A 31 3.92 -7.01 -14.27
CA GLU A 31 4.77 -7.19 -15.46
C GLU A 31 4.72 -5.97 -16.38
N LEU A 32 3.58 -5.25 -16.41
CA LEU A 32 3.45 -3.98 -17.13
C LEU A 32 4.33 -2.90 -16.49
N CYS A 33 4.32 -2.80 -15.16
CA CYS A 33 5.13 -1.81 -14.43
C CYS A 33 6.63 -2.16 -14.43
N VAL A 34 6.96 -3.44 -14.36
CA VAL A 34 8.35 -3.93 -14.44
C VAL A 34 8.87 -3.82 -15.87
N GLY A 35 8.02 -3.96 -16.89
CA GLY A 35 8.41 -3.96 -18.30
C GLY A 35 9.17 -5.21 -18.73
N ALA A 36 9.11 -6.27 -17.92
CA ALA A 36 9.76 -7.55 -18.18
C ALA A 36 8.91 -8.69 -17.60
N PRO A 37 8.95 -9.89 -18.20
CA PRO A 37 8.28 -11.06 -17.65
C PRO A 37 8.93 -11.44 -16.31
N ILE A 38 8.11 -11.70 -15.29
CA ILE A 38 8.58 -12.17 -13.99
C ILE A 38 8.61 -13.70 -14.02
N PRO A 39 9.71 -14.34 -13.58
CA PRO A 39 9.77 -15.80 -13.50
C PRO A 39 8.73 -16.31 -12.48
N ARG A 40 7.79 -17.13 -12.97
CA ARG A 40 6.71 -17.74 -12.18
C ARG A 40 6.96 -19.23 -12.00
N ARG A 41 6.57 -19.80 -10.86
CA ARG A 41 6.65 -21.25 -10.60
C ARG A 41 5.51 -22.00 -11.27
N VAL A 42 4.36 -21.36 -11.43
CA VAL A 42 3.18 -21.96 -12.07
C VAL A 42 2.78 -21.22 -13.35
N PRO A 43 2.14 -21.90 -14.31
CA PRO A 43 1.62 -21.26 -15.52
C PRO A 43 0.67 -20.11 -15.18
N GLY A 44 0.68 -19.02 -15.98
CA GLY A 44 -0.09 -17.79 -15.69
C GLY A 44 -1.62 -17.92 -15.56
N LYS A 45 -2.17 -19.10 -15.87
CA LYS A 45 -3.58 -19.46 -15.57
C LYS A 45 -3.84 -19.68 -14.07
N TYR A 46 -2.80 -19.88 -13.27
CA TYR A 46 -2.87 -19.96 -11.82
C TYR A 46 -2.51 -18.58 -11.23
N LEU A 47 -3.27 -18.11 -10.25
CA LEU A 47 -2.96 -16.89 -9.50
C LEU A 47 -1.70 -17.14 -8.65
N GLU A 48 -0.54 -16.79 -9.20
CA GLU A 48 0.70 -16.66 -8.44
C GLU A 48 0.97 -15.17 -8.23
N GLY A 49 0.91 -14.75 -6.97
CA GLY A 49 1.25 -13.39 -6.54
C GLY A 49 2.25 -13.46 -5.41
N PHE A 50 3.19 -12.53 -5.38
CA PHE A 50 4.14 -12.39 -4.29
C PHE A 50 3.53 -11.46 -3.26
N VAL A 51 3.23 -12.00 -2.08
CA VAL A 51 2.73 -11.22 -0.94
C VAL A 51 3.53 -11.61 0.28
N SER A 52 3.96 -10.61 1.03
CA SER A 52 4.78 -10.81 2.21
C SER A 52 4.00 -10.41 3.45
N LEU A 53 3.95 -11.30 4.46
CA LEU A 53 3.37 -10.96 5.77
C LEU A 53 4.09 -9.80 6.45
N TYR A 54 5.33 -9.51 6.05
CA TYR A 54 6.04 -8.31 6.49
C TYR A 54 5.40 -7.02 5.98
N MET A 55 4.42 -7.05 5.09
CA MET A 55 3.68 -5.85 4.67
C MET A 55 2.60 -5.45 5.67
N ILE A 56 2.24 -6.30 6.64
CA ILE A 56 1.21 -5.99 7.66
C ILE A 56 1.48 -4.65 8.37
N PRO A 57 2.70 -4.36 8.88
CA PRO A 57 2.97 -3.08 9.52
C PRO A 57 2.83 -1.89 8.56
N ILE A 58 3.20 -2.05 7.30
CA ILE A 58 3.09 -0.99 6.28
C ILE A 58 1.62 -0.73 5.94
N HIS A 59 0.88 -1.78 5.58
CA HIS A 59 -0.54 -1.69 5.21
C HIS A 59 -1.40 -1.25 6.40
N GLY A 60 -1.15 -1.78 7.59
CA GLY A 60 -1.92 -1.47 8.79
C GLY A 60 -1.53 -0.14 9.44
N PHE A 61 -0.30 -0.05 9.97
CA PHE A 61 0.12 1.15 10.71
C PHE A 61 0.43 2.33 9.79
N GLY A 62 0.98 2.08 8.60
CA GLY A 62 1.22 3.13 7.61
C GLY A 62 -0.09 3.82 7.21
N MET A 63 -1.16 3.06 7.01
CA MET A 63 -2.49 3.65 6.76
C MET A 63 -3.06 4.35 7.98
N LEU A 64 -3.07 3.68 9.14
CA LEU A 64 -3.74 4.17 10.34
C LEU A 64 -3.11 5.47 10.89
N PHE A 65 -1.78 5.57 10.90
CA PHE A 65 -1.08 6.70 11.53
C PHE A 65 -0.44 7.65 10.52
N GLY A 66 0.01 7.14 9.37
CA GLY A 66 0.62 7.98 8.33
C GLY A 66 -0.44 8.56 7.39
N PHE A 67 -1.19 7.68 6.72
CA PHE A 67 -2.13 8.06 5.68
C PHE A 67 -3.30 8.88 6.23
N GLU A 68 -3.99 8.43 7.29
CA GLU A 68 -5.12 9.19 7.87
C GLU A 68 -4.70 10.59 8.32
N ALA A 69 -3.54 10.70 8.98
CA ALA A 69 -3.01 11.98 9.43
C ALA A 69 -2.70 12.92 8.26
N LEU A 70 -2.05 12.41 7.21
CA LEU A 70 -1.75 13.20 6.02
C LEU A 70 -3.02 13.60 5.26
N HIS A 71 -3.97 12.69 5.09
CA HIS A 71 -5.26 12.95 4.44
C HIS A 71 -5.99 14.10 5.12
N LEU A 72 -6.07 14.08 6.45
CA LEU A 72 -6.70 15.16 7.22
C LEU A 72 -6.08 16.54 6.99
N LEU A 73 -4.78 16.62 6.72
CA LEU A 73 -4.06 17.87 6.46
C LEU A 73 -4.32 18.39 5.04
N ILE A 74 -4.50 17.50 4.07
CA ILE A 74 -4.56 17.86 2.64
C ILE A 74 -5.96 17.74 2.04
N GLN A 75 -6.96 17.21 2.76
CA GLN A 75 -8.32 16.91 2.25
C GLN A 75 -9.01 18.10 1.56
N ASN A 76 -8.71 19.33 1.99
CA ASN A 76 -9.31 20.55 1.43
C ASN A 76 -8.55 21.10 0.21
N TRP A 77 -7.45 20.46 -0.20
CA TRP A 77 -6.64 20.91 -1.31
C TRP A 77 -7.22 20.43 -2.65
N ALA A 78 -6.91 21.14 -3.73
CA ALA A 78 -7.32 20.72 -5.06
C ALA A 78 -6.80 19.30 -5.37
N TRP A 79 -7.64 18.48 -5.99
CA TRP A 79 -7.33 17.08 -6.27
C TRP A 79 -5.99 16.83 -6.99
N PRO A 80 -5.49 17.69 -7.92
CA PRO A 80 -4.19 17.45 -8.56
C PRO A 80 -3.03 17.56 -7.57
N LEU A 81 -3.12 18.45 -6.58
CA LEU A 81 -2.10 18.58 -5.54
C LEU A 81 -2.11 17.35 -4.63
N ARG A 82 -3.29 16.85 -4.25
CA ARG A 82 -3.42 15.63 -3.46
C ARG A 82 -2.86 14.42 -4.19
N TYR A 83 -3.16 14.29 -5.49
CA TYR A 83 -2.57 13.27 -6.36
C TYR A 83 -1.03 13.29 -6.31
N LEU A 84 -0.42 14.47 -6.48
CA LEU A 84 1.04 14.61 -6.44
C LEU A 84 1.61 14.28 -5.06
N ILE A 85 0.95 14.72 -3.99
CA ILE A 85 1.35 14.39 -2.63
C ILE A 85 1.32 12.88 -2.43
N TRP A 86 0.23 12.20 -2.79
CA TRP A 86 0.13 10.75 -2.66
C TRP A 86 1.16 10.00 -3.50
N ALA A 87 1.36 10.41 -4.75
CA ALA A 87 2.37 9.84 -5.62
C ALA A 87 3.75 9.90 -4.95
N LEU A 88 4.11 11.04 -4.35
CA LEU A 88 5.41 11.22 -3.70
C LEU A 88 5.51 10.50 -2.35
N THR A 89 4.51 10.62 -1.48
CA THR A 89 4.56 10.10 -0.11
C THR A 89 4.47 8.58 -0.08
N ILE A 90 3.62 7.97 -0.91
CA ILE A 90 3.53 6.51 -0.99
C ILE A 90 4.79 5.93 -1.64
N THR A 91 5.32 6.55 -2.70
CA THR A 91 6.61 6.14 -3.29
C THR A 91 7.75 6.25 -2.27
N ALA A 92 7.77 7.33 -1.48
CA ALA A 92 8.77 7.50 -0.42
C ALA A 92 8.60 6.44 0.68
N ALA A 93 7.38 6.15 1.11
CA ALA A 93 7.08 5.13 2.11
C ALA A 93 7.47 3.73 1.62
N GLU A 94 7.21 3.41 0.34
CA GLU A 94 7.67 2.18 -0.30
C GLU A 94 9.21 2.12 -0.27
N ALA A 95 9.91 3.14 -0.77
CA ALA A 95 11.36 3.15 -0.79
C ALA A 95 12.00 3.04 0.61
N ILE A 96 11.44 3.73 1.61
CA ILE A 96 11.89 3.66 3.01
C ILE A 96 11.62 2.27 3.59
N GLY A 97 10.42 1.72 3.38
CA GLY A 97 10.07 0.37 3.84
C GLY A 97 10.98 -0.69 3.24
N GLY A 98 11.24 -0.60 1.93
CA GLY A 98 12.17 -1.49 1.22
C GLY A 98 13.59 -1.38 1.76
N TYR A 99 14.07 -0.15 2.03
CA TYR A 99 15.39 0.06 2.63
C TYR A 99 15.49 -0.53 4.04
N ILE A 100 14.47 -0.33 4.89
CA ILE A 100 14.42 -0.90 6.24
C ILE A 100 14.45 -2.42 6.17
N TYR A 101 13.64 -3.04 5.31
CA TYR A 101 13.63 -4.50 5.17
C TYR A 101 14.94 -5.05 4.62
N LEU A 102 15.54 -4.38 3.64
CA LEU A 102 16.85 -4.75 3.13
C LEU A 102 17.89 -4.74 4.26
N LYS A 103 17.86 -3.74 5.14
CA LYS A 103 18.81 -3.62 6.26
C LYS A 103 18.55 -4.61 7.39
N VAL A 104 17.29 -4.88 7.73
CA VAL A 104 16.91 -5.74 8.88
C VAL A 104 16.89 -7.22 8.51
N ARG A 105 16.53 -7.57 7.27
CA ARG A 105 16.27 -8.95 6.84
C ARG A 105 17.14 -9.40 5.66
N GLY A 106 17.81 -8.48 4.98
CA GLY A 106 18.59 -8.78 3.78
C GLY A 106 17.76 -8.92 2.49
N PHE A 107 16.44 -8.79 2.58
CA PHE A 107 15.52 -8.81 1.43
C PHE A 107 14.31 -7.89 1.69
N TYR A 108 13.60 -7.50 0.64
CA TYR A 108 12.34 -6.75 0.71
C TYR A 108 11.26 -7.45 -0.11
N SER A 109 9.98 -7.16 0.19
CA SER A 109 8.84 -7.94 -0.32
C SER A 109 8.65 -7.91 -1.84
N TRP A 110 9.21 -6.91 -2.52
CA TRP A 110 9.06 -6.66 -3.95
C TRP A 110 10.39 -6.76 -4.74
N ASP A 111 11.26 -7.72 -4.38
CA ASP A 111 12.62 -7.86 -4.96
C ASP A 111 12.67 -7.99 -6.49
N TYR A 112 11.57 -8.45 -7.10
CA TYR A 112 11.42 -8.59 -8.53
C TYR A 112 11.50 -7.25 -9.28
N TYR A 113 11.41 -6.11 -8.59
CA TYR A 113 11.71 -4.79 -9.16
C TYR A 113 13.15 -4.68 -9.67
N GLN A 114 14.08 -5.49 -9.17
CA GLN A 114 15.47 -5.50 -9.66
C GLN A 114 15.59 -5.87 -11.14
N LEU A 115 14.62 -6.63 -11.66
CA LEU A 115 14.52 -7.04 -13.06
C LEU A 115 14.11 -5.90 -13.99
N SER A 116 13.53 -4.83 -13.44
CA SER A 116 13.01 -3.71 -14.24
C SER A 116 14.12 -2.76 -14.70
N PRO A 117 14.10 -2.28 -15.97
CA PRO A 117 14.91 -1.15 -16.40
C PRO A 117 14.43 0.18 -15.81
N TYR A 118 13.20 0.24 -15.29
CA TYR A 118 12.58 1.47 -14.76
C TYR A 118 12.76 1.64 -13.24
N LYS A 119 13.70 0.90 -12.67
CA LYS A 119 13.95 0.91 -11.23
C LYS A 119 14.50 2.23 -10.73
N ILE A 120 13.96 2.68 -9.62
CA ILE A 120 14.47 3.81 -8.84
C ILE A 120 15.44 3.23 -7.81
N PHE A 121 16.62 3.85 -7.73
CA PHE A 121 17.80 3.36 -7.00
C PHE A 121 18.41 2.08 -7.59
N LYS A 122 19.73 1.90 -7.39
CA LYS A 122 20.46 0.72 -7.93
C LYS A 122 19.89 -0.61 -7.42
N SER A 123 19.33 -0.61 -6.20
CA SER A 123 18.75 -1.76 -5.53
C SER A 123 17.29 -2.04 -5.89
N GLY A 124 16.62 -1.20 -6.69
CA GLY A 124 15.22 -1.40 -7.09
C GLY A 124 14.20 -1.28 -5.97
N LEU A 125 14.37 -0.26 -5.11
CA LEU A 125 13.47 -0.07 -3.97
C LEU A 125 12.06 0.40 -4.37
N THR A 126 11.91 0.99 -5.55
CA THR A 126 10.63 1.38 -6.15
C THR A 126 10.80 1.51 -7.68
N LEU A 127 9.73 1.76 -8.42
CA LEU A 127 9.71 1.86 -9.90
C LEU A 127 9.11 3.19 -10.35
N TRP A 128 9.64 3.76 -11.44
CA TRP A 128 9.08 4.99 -12.03
C TRP A 128 7.60 4.86 -12.45
N PRO A 129 7.16 3.76 -13.10
CA PRO A 129 5.75 3.58 -13.46
C PRO A 129 4.79 3.47 -12.26
N LEU A 130 5.29 3.15 -11.07
CA LEU A 130 4.46 3.08 -9.86
C LEU A 130 4.12 4.45 -9.30
N LEU A 131 4.98 5.45 -9.49
CA LEU A 131 4.77 6.79 -8.98
C LEU A 131 3.40 7.39 -9.40
N PRO A 132 3.01 7.41 -10.68
CA PRO A 132 1.69 7.88 -11.07
C PRO A 132 0.57 6.95 -10.57
N LEU A 133 0.80 5.64 -10.53
CA LEU A 133 -0.19 4.68 -10.02
C LEU A 133 -0.48 4.94 -8.53
N TRP A 134 0.54 5.26 -7.75
CA TRP A 134 0.40 5.62 -6.34
C TRP A 134 -0.40 6.89 -6.13
N GLY A 135 -0.32 7.87 -7.02
CA GLY A 135 -1.20 9.04 -7.00
C GLY A 135 -2.68 8.67 -7.15
N VAL A 136 -3.00 7.78 -8.09
CA VAL A 136 -4.38 7.29 -8.30
C VAL A 136 -4.86 6.48 -7.10
N VAL A 137 -4.02 5.55 -6.64
CA VAL A 137 -4.31 4.69 -5.48
C VAL A 137 -4.54 5.54 -4.23
N GLY A 138 -3.71 6.56 -3.99
CA GLY A 138 -3.87 7.45 -2.85
C GLY A 138 -5.23 8.15 -2.85
N LEU A 139 -5.65 8.73 -3.97
CA LEU A 139 -6.99 9.32 -4.09
C LEU A 139 -8.12 8.31 -3.85
N GLY A 140 -7.97 7.07 -4.32
CA GLY A 140 -8.94 6.01 -4.04
C GLY A 140 -8.98 5.62 -2.56
N LEU A 141 -7.82 5.56 -1.91
CA LEU A 141 -7.68 5.24 -0.50
C LEU A 141 -8.21 6.34 0.42
N GLU A 142 -8.27 7.60 -0.02
CA GLU A 142 -8.96 8.67 0.73
C GLU A 142 -10.43 8.32 0.96
N VAL A 143 -11.14 7.93 -0.11
CA VAL A 143 -12.56 7.55 -0.05
C VAL A 143 -12.74 6.33 0.85
N TYR A 144 -11.85 5.34 0.72
CA TYR A 144 -11.88 4.15 1.57
C TYR A 144 -11.62 4.49 3.04
N SER A 145 -10.63 5.33 3.32
CA SER A 145 -10.28 5.78 4.67
C SER A 145 -11.44 6.54 5.31
N ASP A 146 -12.06 7.48 4.59
CA ASP A 146 -13.20 8.24 5.09
C ASP A 146 -14.41 7.33 5.39
N LEU A 147 -14.66 6.32 4.54
CA LEU A 147 -15.67 5.31 4.82
C LEU A 147 -15.37 4.53 6.11
N LEU A 148 -14.13 4.08 6.31
CA LEU A 148 -13.77 3.33 7.51
C LEU A 148 -13.85 4.19 8.78
N ARG A 149 -13.48 5.46 8.70
CA ARG A 149 -13.60 6.42 9.81
C ARG A 149 -15.06 6.75 10.13
N TYR A 150 -15.93 6.78 9.12
CA TYR A 150 -17.37 6.91 9.32
C TYR A 150 -17.97 5.67 10.00
N LEU A 151 -17.58 4.46 9.57
CA LEU A 151 -18.14 3.21 10.08
C LEU A 151 -17.62 2.82 11.48
N SER A 152 -16.38 3.18 11.83
CA SER A 152 -15.74 2.69 13.07
C SER A 152 -16.53 2.95 14.35
N PRO A 153 -17.17 4.13 14.58
CA PRO A 153 -17.92 4.37 15.82
C PRO A 153 -19.18 3.50 15.91
N HIS A 154 -19.79 3.12 14.78
CA HIS A 154 -20.94 2.24 14.75
C HIS A 154 -20.57 0.81 15.14
N VAL A 155 -19.43 0.33 14.65
CA VAL A 155 -18.87 -0.98 15.02
C VAL A 155 -18.52 -1.02 16.51
N ALA A 156 -17.88 0.03 17.03
CA ALA A 156 -17.55 0.11 18.45
C ALA A 156 -18.80 0.11 19.34
N ARG A 157 -19.88 0.78 18.92
CA ARG A 157 -21.17 0.73 19.64
C ARG A 157 -21.78 -0.67 19.65
N PHE A 158 -21.75 -1.39 18.54
CA PHE A 158 -22.29 -2.75 18.46
C PHE A 158 -21.61 -3.72 19.44
N PHE A 159 -20.28 -3.64 19.59
CA PHE A 159 -19.53 -4.52 20.49
C PHE A 159 -19.52 -4.10 21.98
N LEU A 160 -19.97 -2.88 22.29
CA LEU A 160 -20.02 -2.36 23.67
C LEU A 160 -21.43 -2.35 24.27
N GLN A 161 -22.44 -2.77 23.48
CA GLN A 161 -23.78 -3.09 23.96
C GLN A 161 -23.77 -4.46 24.65
#